data_AF-A0A2D8QWQ3-F1
#
_entry.id   AF-A0A2D8QWQ3-F1
#
_cell.length_a   1.000
_cell.length_b   1.000
_cell.length_c   1.000
_cell.angle_alpha   90.00
_cell.angle_beta   90.00
_cell.angle_gamma   90.00
#
_symmetry.space_group_name_H-M   'P 1'
#
loop_
_entity.id
_entity.type
_entity.pdbx_description
1 polymer ?
#
loop_
_entity_poly.entity_id
_entity_poly.type
_entity_poly.pdbx_seq_one_letter_code
_entity_poly.pdbx_strand_id
1 'polypeptide(L)'
;MEEFQIWQIWSSNRIADALMSIGSLLSIWLAMRIAAATRNSDETNLFSQIVSSLFGLIVLTLTWMQYTFVGNNWVAASRFLTEIKASGGEISGTAENYIALVGTESMGQPMPLGIGFIVIAGVIILAQIWMPKK
;
A
#
# COMPACT_ATOMS: atom_id res chain seq x y z
N MET A 1 1.94 1.27 28.92
CA MET A 1 2.98 0.99 27.90
C MET A 1 3.84 2.22 27.85
N GLU A 2 5.14 2.07 28.01
CA GLU A 2 6.07 3.20 27.97
C GLU A 2 6.32 3.65 26.52
N GLU A 3 6.71 4.91 26.33
CA GLU A 3 7.03 5.46 25.01
C GLU A 3 8.06 4.58 24.26
N PHE A 4 9.10 4.14 24.96
CA PHE A 4 10.14 3.28 24.37
C PHE A 4 9.56 1.97 23.79
N GLN A 5 8.57 1.37 24.48
CA GLN A 5 7.93 0.14 24.01
C GLN A 5 7.12 0.38 22.73
N ILE A 6 6.45 1.53 22.62
CA ILE A 6 5.74 1.94 21.40
C ILE A 6 6.73 2.04 20.24
N TRP A 7 7.88 2.69 20.44
CA TRP A 7 8.90 2.81 19.40
C TRP A 7 9.49 1.46 18.97
N GLN A 8 9.68 0.53 19.90
CA GLN A 8 10.10 -0.82 19.57
C GLN A 8 9.07 -1.55 18.71
N ILE A 9 7.78 -1.50 19.07
CA ILE A 9 6.70 -2.11 18.29
C ILE A 9 6.60 -1.44 16.92
N TRP A 10 6.63 -0.11 16.87
CA TRP A 10 6.59 0.64 15.62
C TRP A 10 7.75 0.28 14.70
N SER A 11 8.98 0.21 15.22
CA SER A 11 10.14 -0.22 14.45
C SER A 11 10.01 -1.66 13.92
N SER A 12 9.41 -2.56 14.70
CA SER A 12 9.14 -3.93 14.27
C SER A 12 8.09 -3.98 13.15
N ASN A 13 6.98 -3.25 13.30
CA ASN A 13 5.92 -3.16 12.29
C ASN A 13 6.45 -2.65 10.95
N ARG A 14 7.42 -1.71 10.96
CA ARG A 14 8.04 -1.21 9.74
C ARG A 14 8.76 -2.28 8.93
N ILE A 15 9.27 -3.34 9.56
CA ILE A 15 9.87 -4.47 8.85
C ILE A 15 8.77 -5.22 8.08
N ALA A 16 7.65 -5.52 8.74
CA ALA A 16 6.51 -6.16 8.10
C ALA A 16 5.96 -5.29 6.94
N ASP A 17 5.81 -3.98 7.16
CA ASP A 17 5.38 -3.02 6.14
C ASP A 17 6.27 -3.05 4.90
N ALA A 18 7.60 -3.15 5.09
CA ALA A 18 8.56 -3.25 4.00
C ALA A 18 8.39 -4.56 3.21
N LEU A 19 8.23 -5.70 3.89
CA LEU A 19 7.97 -6.98 3.23
C LEU A 19 6.67 -6.96 2.42
N MET A 20 5.58 -6.43 3.00
CA MET A 20 4.30 -6.36 2.30
C MET A 20 4.35 -5.38 1.10
N SER A 21 5.12 -4.30 1.22
CA SER A 21 5.37 -3.37 0.11
C SER A 21 6.13 -4.04 -1.03
N ILE A 22 7.16 -4.84 -0.72
CA ILE A 22 7.87 -5.66 -1.72
C ILE A 22 6.92 -6.66 -2.37
N GLY A 23 6.08 -7.34 -1.59
CA GLY A 23 5.07 -8.27 -2.11
C GLY A 23 4.09 -7.61 -3.09
N SER A 24 3.68 -6.37 -2.79
CA SER A 24 2.81 -5.58 -3.68
C SER A 24 3.51 -5.22 -4.99
N LEU A 25 4.78 -4.78 -4.94
CA LEU A 25 5.57 -4.45 -6.13
C LEU A 25 5.80 -5.67 -7.02
N LEU A 26 6.12 -6.82 -6.43
CA LEU A 26 6.29 -8.08 -7.16
C LEU A 26 4.98 -8.55 -7.80
N SER A 27 3.85 -8.40 -7.10
CA SER A 27 2.53 -8.75 -7.63
C SER A 27 2.14 -7.86 -8.81
N ILE A 28 2.38 -6.55 -8.73
CA ILE A 28 2.16 -5.61 -9.84
C ILE A 28 3.08 -5.95 -11.02
N TRP A 29 4.34 -6.26 -10.76
CA TRP A 29 5.27 -6.71 -11.79
C TRP A 29 4.79 -7.98 -12.49
N LEU A 30 4.29 -8.97 -11.74
CA LEU A 30 3.70 -10.18 -12.29
C LEU A 30 2.46 -9.87 -13.12
N ALA A 31 1.58 -8.97 -12.68
CA ALA A 31 0.41 -8.54 -13.44
C ALA A 31 0.80 -7.88 -14.78
N MET A 32 1.86 -7.06 -14.80
CA MET A 32 2.39 -6.50 -16.04
C MET A 32 2.97 -7.59 -16.96
N ARG A 33 3.64 -8.61 -16.42
CA ARG A 33 4.13 -9.75 -17.21
C ARG A 33 3.00 -10.54 -17.85
N ILE A 34 1.93 -10.79 -17.10
CA ILE A 34 0.73 -11.48 -17.60
C ILE A 34 0.06 -10.62 -18.67
N ALA A 35 -0.10 -9.32 -18.45
CA ALA A 35 -0.63 -8.39 -19.45
C ALA A 35 0.16 -8.43 -20.77
N ALA A 36 1.49 -8.39 -20.70
CA ALA A 36 2.36 -8.50 -21.87
C ALA A 36 2.23 -9.86 -22.58
N ALA A 37 2.13 -10.95 -21.83
CA ALA A 37 1.94 -12.30 -22.38
C ALA A 37 0.56 -12.45 -23.05
N THR A 38 -0.50 -11.94 -22.42
CA THR A 38 -1.84 -11.87 -23.00
C THR A 38 -1.84 -11.03 -24.28
N ARG A 39 -1.08 -9.93 -24.34
CA ARG A 39 -0.96 -9.19 -25.60
C ARG A 39 -0.28 -10.04 -26.67
N ASN A 40 0.87 -10.64 -26.36
CA ASN A 40 1.73 -11.24 -27.37
C ASN A 40 1.29 -12.62 -27.85
N SER A 41 0.37 -13.29 -27.15
CA SER A 41 -0.13 -14.60 -27.58
C SER A 41 -0.99 -14.51 -28.85
N ASP A 42 -0.82 -15.46 -29.76
CA ASP A 42 -1.58 -15.59 -31.00
C ASP A 42 -2.99 -16.19 -30.76
N GLU A 43 -3.17 -16.89 -29.63
CA GLU A 43 -4.46 -17.48 -29.22
C GLU A 43 -5.31 -16.54 -28.34
N THR A 44 -4.93 -15.26 -28.28
CA THR A 44 -5.61 -14.28 -27.44
C THR A 44 -7.03 -14.06 -27.91
N ASN A 45 -7.98 -14.29 -27.01
CA ASN A 45 -9.40 -14.07 -27.24
C ASN A 45 -9.96 -13.11 -26.18
N LEU A 46 -11.22 -12.71 -26.33
CA LEU A 46 -11.84 -11.77 -25.41
C LEU A 46 -11.83 -12.27 -23.96
N PHE A 47 -11.99 -13.59 -23.76
CA PHE A 47 -11.97 -14.20 -22.44
C PHE A 47 -10.60 -14.03 -21.76
N SER A 48 -9.50 -14.30 -22.47
CA SER A 48 -8.15 -14.15 -21.90
C SER A 48 -7.81 -12.70 -21.57
N GLN A 49 -8.27 -11.73 -22.38
CA GLN A 49 -8.11 -10.30 -22.09
C GLN A 49 -8.88 -9.89 -20.82
N ILE A 50 -10.12 -10.36 -20.65
CA ILE A 50 -10.94 -10.07 -19.46
C ILE A 50 -10.29 -10.67 -18.21
N VAL A 51 -9.89 -11.95 -18.25
CA VAL A 51 -9.27 -12.62 -17.09
C VAL A 51 -7.95 -11.95 -16.70
N SER A 52 -7.12 -11.58 -17.68
CA SER A 52 -5.87 -10.84 -17.46
C SER A 52 -6.13 -9.47 -16.82
N SER A 53 -7.17 -8.76 -17.28
CA SER A 53 -7.57 -7.46 -16.70
C SER A 53 -8.05 -7.61 -15.26
N LEU A 54 -8.90 -8.61 -14.98
CA LEU A 54 -9.39 -8.91 -13.63
C LEU A 54 -8.25 -9.25 -12.67
N PHE A 55 -7.28 -10.07 -13.11
CA PHE A 55 -6.10 -10.36 -12.32
C PHE A 55 -5.33 -9.08 -11.96
N GLY A 56 -5.08 -8.22 -12.94
CA GLY A 56 -4.45 -6.92 -12.70
C GLY A 56 -5.21 -6.05 -11.71
N LEU A 57 -6.53 -5.93 -11.85
CA LEU A 57 -7.37 -5.14 -10.95
C LEU A 57 -7.40 -5.69 -9.51
N ILE A 58 -7.41 -7.01 -9.34
CA ILE A 58 -7.31 -7.65 -8.02
C ILE A 58 -5.98 -7.30 -7.35
N VAL A 59 -4.87 -7.42 -8.08
CA VAL A 59 -3.54 -7.06 -7.57
C VAL A 59 -3.47 -5.59 -7.13
N LEU A 60 -4.05 -4.68 -7.92
CA LEU A 60 -4.09 -3.25 -7.59
C LEU A 60 -4.96 -2.98 -6.36
N THR A 61 -6.07 -3.69 -6.21
CA THR A 61 -6.97 -3.58 -5.04
C THR A 61 -6.28 -4.09 -3.77
N LEU A 62 -5.56 -5.21 -3.85
CA LEU A 62 -4.75 -5.70 -2.74
C LEU A 62 -3.64 -4.70 -2.35
N THR A 63 -2.99 -4.09 -3.34
CA THR A 63 -1.97 -3.05 -3.11
C THR A 63 -2.58 -1.81 -2.45
N TRP A 64 -3.80 -1.42 -2.83
CA TRP A 64 -4.53 -0.33 -2.20
C TRP A 64 -4.77 -0.60 -0.71
N MET A 65 -5.27 -1.80 -0.38
CA MET A 65 -5.46 -2.21 1.02
C MET A 65 -4.13 -2.17 1.77
N GLN A 66 -3.07 -2.70 1.15
CA GLN A 66 -1.75 -2.75 1.75
C GLN A 66 -1.21 -1.37 2.13
N TYR A 67 -1.23 -0.43 1.18
CA TYR A 67 -0.71 0.92 1.42
C TYR A 67 -1.55 1.67 2.46
N THR A 68 -2.85 1.37 2.54
CA THR A 68 -3.74 1.90 3.58
C THR A 68 -3.37 1.36 4.97
N PHE A 69 -3.06 0.07 5.08
CA PHE A 69 -2.63 -0.53 6.35
C PHE A 69 -1.28 -0.01 6.82
N VAL A 70 -0.32 0.15 5.91
CA VAL A 70 0.97 0.76 6.23
C VAL A 70 0.77 2.17 6.80
N GLY A 71 -0.07 3.00 6.17
CA GLY A 71 -0.39 4.33 6.72
C GLY A 71 -1.02 4.27 8.11
N ASN A 72 -1.96 3.35 8.33
CA ASN A 72 -2.59 3.18 9.63
C ASN A 72 -1.64 2.66 10.73
N ASN A 73 -0.56 1.96 10.39
CA ASN A 73 0.47 1.58 11.37
C ASN A 73 1.18 2.81 11.96
N TRP A 74 1.35 3.87 11.17
CA TRP A 74 1.91 5.13 11.65
C TRP A 74 0.93 5.83 12.59
N VAL A 75 -0.34 5.90 12.20
CA VAL A 75 -1.44 6.45 13.00
C VAL A 75 -1.60 5.70 14.32
N ALA A 76 -1.48 4.37 14.31
CA ALA A 76 -1.58 3.55 15.52
C ALA A 76 -0.52 3.92 16.56
N ALA A 77 0.73 4.11 16.14
CA ALA A 77 1.78 4.60 17.05
C ALA A 77 1.46 5.99 17.61
N SER A 78 0.94 6.90 16.77
CA SER A 78 0.52 8.24 17.22
C SER A 78 -0.60 8.20 18.24
N ARG A 79 -1.56 7.27 18.09
CA ARG A 79 -2.65 7.05 19.06
C ARG A 79 -2.12 6.60 20.41
N PHE A 80 -1.26 5.57 20.43
CA PHE A 80 -0.69 5.08 21.67
C PHE A 80 0.12 6.16 22.41
N LEU A 81 0.88 7.00 21.69
CA LEU A 81 1.60 8.12 22.30
C LEU A 81 0.65 9.19 22.87
N THR A 82 -0.46 9.43 22.19
CA THR A 82 -1.52 10.35 22.67
C THR A 82 -2.20 9.81 23.92
N GLU A 83 -2.43 8.50 24.00
CA GLU A 83 -2.98 7.82 25.18
C GLU A 83 -2.07 7.94 26.40
N ILE A 84 -0.74 7.86 26.23
CA ILE A 84 0.21 8.11 27.32
C ILE A 84 -0.01 9.51 27.90
N LYS A 85 -0.05 10.55 27.06
CA LYS A 85 -0.32 11.93 27.52
C LYS A 85 -1.67 12.04 28.23
N ALA A 86 -2.71 11.39 27.69
CA ALA A 86 -4.05 11.41 28.28
C ALA A 86 -4.10 10.74 29.67
N SER A 87 -3.25 9.74 29.92
CA SER A 87 -3.11 9.09 31.24
C SER A 87 -2.24 9.87 32.25
N GLY A 88 -1.74 11.06 31.88
CA GLY A 88 -0.87 11.88 32.73
C GLY A 88 0.62 11.51 32.64
N GLY A 89 1.01 10.69 31.66
CA GLY A 89 2.41 10.39 31.37
C GLY A 89 3.08 11.48 30.52
N GLU A 90 4.40 11.61 30.68
CA GLU A 90 5.22 12.49 29.84
C GLU A 90 5.70 11.74 28.59
N ILE A 91 5.74 12.43 27.45
CA ILE A 91 6.36 11.92 26.22
C ILE A 91 7.45 12.88 25.75
N SER A 92 8.41 12.36 25.00
CA SER A 92 9.51 13.15 24.44
C SER A 92 9.01 14.19 23.42
N GLY A 93 9.76 15.28 23.24
CA GLY A 93 9.47 16.26 22.19
C GLY A 93 9.49 15.67 20.78
N THR A 94 10.24 14.58 20.56
CA THR A 94 10.21 13.82 19.31
C THR A 94 8.85 13.15 19.10
N ALA A 95 8.29 12.55 20.15
CA ALA A 95 6.96 11.95 20.09
C ALA A 95 5.87 13.01 19.88
N GLU A 96 6.00 14.19 20.48
CA GLU A 96 5.07 15.31 20.20
C GLU A 96 5.09 15.73 18.73
N ASN A 97 6.29 15.90 18.15
CA ASN A 97 6.45 16.23 16.73
C ASN A 97 5.90 15.13 15.83
N TYR A 98 6.09 13.85 16.20
CA TYR A 98 5.53 12.72 15.47
C TYR A 98 4.01 12.74 15.46
N ILE A 99 3.37 12.98 16.62
CA ILE A 99 1.91 13.10 16.71
C ILE A 99 1.41 14.24 15.83
N ALA A 100 2.07 15.40 15.87
CA ALA A 100 1.70 16.56 15.06
C ALA A 100 1.81 16.29 13.54
N LEU A 101 2.79 15.49 13.13
CA LEU A 101 2.99 15.15 11.71
C LEU A 101 2.00 14.09 11.20
N VAL A 102 1.76 13.03 12.00
CA VAL A 102 1.02 11.85 11.56
C VAL A 102 -0.47 11.96 11.86
N GLY A 103 -0.82 12.56 12.99
CA GLY A 103 -2.19 12.60 13.49
C GLY A 103 -2.70 11.25 14.01
N THR A 104 -3.93 11.26 14.53
CA THR A 104 -4.57 10.10 15.18
C THR A 104 -5.79 9.59 14.41
N GLU A 105 -6.12 10.19 13.27
CA GLU A 105 -7.25 9.78 12.44
C GLU A 105 -6.88 8.59 11.55
N SER A 106 -7.76 7.57 11.50
CA SER A 106 -7.51 6.40 10.68
C SER A 106 -7.60 6.75 9.20
N MET A 107 -6.69 6.19 8.41
CA MET A 107 -6.70 6.38 6.98
C MET A 107 -7.70 5.40 6.34
N GLY A 108 -8.67 5.91 5.58
CA GLY A 108 -9.58 5.10 4.78
C GLY A 108 -9.05 4.73 3.39
N GLN A 109 -7.94 5.34 2.99
CA GLN A 109 -7.31 5.17 1.68
C GLN A 109 -5.79 5.40 1.77
N PRO A 110 -5.01 4.98 0.76
CA PRO A 110 -3.59 5.26 0.70
C PRO A 110 -3.29 6.76 0.66
N MET A 111 -2.05 7.12 0.96
CA MET A 111 -1.55 8.47 0.72
C MET A 111 -1.66 8.85 -0.77
N PRO A 112 -1.79 10.14 -1.11
CA PRO A 112 -1.98 10.60 -2.49
C PRO A 112 -0.95 10.05 -3.50
N LEU A 113 0.32 9.94 -3.11
CA LEU A 113 1.37 9.36 -3.97
C LEU A 113 1.16 7.86 -4.21
N GLY A 114 0.70 7.11 -3.20
CA GLY A 114 0.36 5.70 -3.33
C GLY A 114 -0.82 5.48 -4.28
N ILE A 115 -1.84 6.35 -4.19
CA ILE A 115 -2.97 6.36 -5.12
C ILE A 115 -2.48 6.60 -6.55
N GLY A 116 -1.64 7.62 -6.76
CA GLY A 116 -1.08 7.94 -8.08
C GLY A 116 -0.31 6.77 -8.69
N PHE A 117 0.52 6.09 -7.89
CA PHE A 117 1.25 4.90 -8.33
C PHE A 117 0.31 3.77 -8.78
N ILE A 118 -0.70 3.45 -7.98
CA ILE A 118 -1.67 2.38 -8.28
C ILE A 118 -2.46 2.70 -9.56
N VAL A 119 -2.93 3.94 -9.70
CA VAL A 119 -3.69 4.39 -10.88
C VAL A 119 -2.84 4.27 -12.14
N ILE A 120 -1.60 4.76 -12.11
CA ILE A 120 -0.68 4.68 -13.26
C ILE A 120 -0.37 3.23 -13.60
N ALA A 121 -0.10 2.38 -12.60
CA ALA A 121 0.11 0.95 -12.83
C ALA A 121 -1.10 0.29 -13.50
N GLY A 122 -2.31 0.63 -13.08
CA GLY A 122 -3.55 0.15 -13.70
C GLY A 122 -3.72 0.59 -15.15
N VAL A 123 -3.42 1.85 -15.46
CA VAL A 123 -3.42 2.35 -16.84
C VAL A 123 -2.43 1.56 -17.69
N ILE A 124 -1.22 1.31 -17.20
CA ILE A 124 -0.20 0.55 -17.94
C ILE A 124 -0.65 -0.89 -18.19
N ILE A 125 -1.17 -1.58 -17.17
CA ILE A 125 -1.65 -2.97 -17.28
C ILE A 125 -2.77 -3.07 -18.32
N LEU A 126 -3.81 -2.24 -18.18
CA LEU A 126 -4.95 -2.28 -19.10
C LEU A 126 -4.56 -1.86 -20.52
N ALA A 127 -3.71 -0.84 -20.66
CA ALA A 127 -3.25 -0.41 -21.97
C ALA A 127 -2.45 -1.51 -22.67
N GLN A 128 -1.62 -2.28 -21.96
CA GLN A 128 -0.94 -3.43 -22.57
C GLN A 128 -1.89 -4.51 -23.08
N ILE A 129 -2.99 -4.77 -22.38
CA ILE A 129 -3.95 -5.82 -22.75
C ILE A 129 -4.82 -5.39 -23.95
N TRP A 130 -5.27 -4.13 -23.94
CA TRP A 130 -6.33 -3.66 -24.83
C TRP A 130 -5.85 -2.79 -26.00
N MET A 131 -4.64 -2.24 -25.96
CA MET A 131 -4.14 -1.47 -27.10
C MET A 131 -3.87 -2.37 -28.31
N PRO A 132 -4.24 -1.92 -29.53
CA PRO A 132 -3.99 -2.68 -30.74
C PRO A 132 -2.49 -2.98 -30.91
N LYS A 133 -2.19 -4.14 -31.50
CA LYS A 133 -0.85 -4.44 -31.99
C LYS A 133 -0.57 -3.52 -33.19
N LYS A 134 0.62 -2.92 -33.23
CA LYS A 134 1.12 -2.30 -34.46
C LYS A 134 1.62 -3.40 -35.39
#